data_AF-A0A2E8VH12-F1
#
_entry.id   AF-A0A2E8VH12-F1
#
_cell.length_a   1.000
_cell.length_b   1.000
_cell.length_c   1.000
_cell.angle_alpha   90.00
_cell.angle_beta   90.00
_cell.angle_gamma   90.00
#
_symmetry.space_group_name_H-M   'P 1'
#
loop_
_entity.id
_entity.type
_entity.pdbx_description
1 polymer ?
#
loop_
_entity_poly.entity_id
_entity_poly.type
_entity_poly.pdbx_seq_one_letter_code
_entity_poly.pdbx_strand_id
1 'polypeptide(L)'
;MKVRTFTKKDVAVEIADRLEATLVDSLTFTDELFVVLRDMLTDDYEKVRIEIRNFGVFEIKPTKAKPKARNPQTNQEIFVPAHKKTHFKPGKILRQYLKQPLK
;
A
#
# COMPACT_ATOMS: atom_id res chain seq x y z
N MET A 1 -16.03 -9.43 14.25
CA MET A 1 -14.66 -9.71 14.75
C MET A 1 -13.99 -8.39 15.09
N LYS A 2 -13.25 -8.29 16.20
CA LYS A 2 -12.48 -7.09 16.52
C LYS A 2 -11.29 -6.99 15.55
N VAL A 3 -11.20 -5.89 14.80
CA VAL A 3 -10.07 -5.61 13.91
C VAL A 3 -9.05 -4.78 14.69
N ARG A 4 -7.79 -5.23 14.71
CA ARG A 4 -6.70 -4.41 15.25
C ARG A 4 -6.23 -3.45 14.15
N THR A 5 -6.34 -2.15 14.40
CA THR A 5 -5.91 -1.10 13.48
C THR A 5 -4.60 -0.50 13.99
N PHE A 6 -3.60 -0.43 13.11
CA PHE A 6 -2.38 0.35 13.33
C PHE A 6 -2.44 1.61 12.46
N THR A 7 -1.96 2.72 13.01
CA THR A 7 -1.94 4.05 12.39
C THR A 7 -0.51 4.47 12.06
N LYS A 8 -0.38 5.54 11.27
CA LYS A 8 0.92 6.17 11.00
C LYS A 8 1.67 6.57 12.28
N LYS A 9 0.94 7.03 13.31
CA LYS A 9 1.51 7.38 14.62
C LYS A 9 2.10 6.14 15.31
N ASP A 10 1.42 5.00 15.24
CA ASP A 10 1.94 3.75 15.83
C ASP A 10 3.25 3.31 15.16
N VAL A 11 3.37 3.50 13.84
CA VAL A 11 4.63 3.24 13.11
C VAL A 11 5.75 4.17 13.58
N ALA A 12 5.46 5.47 13.71
CA ALA A 12 6.46 6.45 14.15
C ALA A 12 6.96 6.19 15.58
N VAL A 13 6.06 5.80 16.50
CA VAL A 13 6.41 5.41 17.87
C VAL A 13 7.32 4.18 17.86
N GLU A 14 6.96 3.14 17.10
CA GLU A 14 7.78 1.93 16.98
C GLU A 14 9.18 2.21 16.40
N ILE A 15 9.29 3.16 15.47
CA ILE A 15 10.59 3.60 14.91
C ILE A 15 11.41 4.31 15.98
N ALA A 16 10.81 5.25 16.73
CA ALA A 16 11.48 5.99 17.79
C ALA A 16 12.08 5.04 18.83
N ASP A 17 11.28 4.06 19.28
CA ASP A 17 11.68 3.08 20.28
C ASP A 17 12.83 2.18 19.79
N ARG A 18 12.77 1.71 18.53
CA ARG A 18 13.80 0.82 17.97
C ARG A 18 15.13 1.49 17.67
N LEU A 19 15.10 2.77 17.35
CA LEU A 19 16.27 3.53 16.93
C LEU A 19 16.81 4.45 18.03
N GLU A 20 16.20 4.43 19.22
CA GLU A 20 16.48 5.35 20.33
C GLU A 20 16.46 6.82 19.87
N ALA A 21 15.55 7.12 18.92
CA ALA A 21 15.39 8.44 18.31
C ALA A 21 14.29 9.24 19.01
N THR A 22 14.26 10.55 18.78
CA THR A 22 13.15 11.36 19.30
C THR A 22 11.85 11.03 18.57
N LEU A 23 10.72 11.10 19.29
CA LEU A 23 9.41 10.90 18.69
C LEU A 23 9.10 11.97 17.62
N VAL A 24 9.58 13.19 17.82
CA VAL A 24 9.39 14.30 16.87
C VAL A 24 10.05 13.97 15.55
N ASP A 25 11.33 13.60 15.56
CA ASP A 25 12.07 13.23 14.35
C ASP A 25 11.43 12.01 13.67
N SER A 26 11.05 11.01 14.46
CA SER A 26 10.43 9.78 13.93
C SER A 26 9.09 10.04 13.26
N LEU A 27 8.28 10.98 13.77
CA LEU A 27 7.06 11.44 13.12
C LEU A 27 7.37 12.13 11.79
N THR A 28 8.34 13.05 11.79
CA THR A 28 8.75 13.78 10.59
C THR A 28 9.26 12.84 9.50
N PHE A 29 10.15 11.90 9.82
CA PHE A 29 10.67 10.93 8.85
C PHE A 29 9.61 9.96 8.36
N THR A 30 8.71 9.51 9.23
CA THR A 30 7.60 8.63 8.82
C THR A 30 6.66 9.34 7.85
N ASP A 31 6.34 10.60 8.12
CA ASP A 31 5.50 11.42 7.26
C ASP A 31 6.13 11.61 5.88
N GLU A 32 7.40 12.01 5.85
CA GLU A 32 8.14 12.23 4.62
C GLU A 32 8.28 10.94 3.80
N LEU A 33 8.53 9.79 4.46
CA LEU A 33 8.58 8.50 3.79
C LEU A 33 7.30 8.23 2.97
N PHE A 34 6.12 8.47 3.54
CA PHE A 34 4.86 8.22 2.83
C PHE A 34 4.59 9.25 1.72
N VAL A 35 5.05 10.50 1.88
CA VAL A 35 5.03 11.51 0.81
C VAL A 35 5.89 11.05 -0.36
N VAL A 36 7.15 10.71 -0.11
CA VAL A 36 8.08 10.24 -1.14
C VAL A 36 7.56 8.99 -1.85
N LEU A 37 7.05 8.00 -1.12
CA LEU A 37 6.49 6.80 -1.72
C LEU A 37 5.26 7.10 -2.60
N ARG A 38 4.38 8.00 -2.16
CA ARG A 38 3.21 8.41 -2.94
C ARG A 38 3.67 9.08 -4.24
N ASP A 39 4.57 10.05 -4.14
CA ASP A 39 4.99 10.85 -5.27
C ASP A 39 5.71 9.98 -6.31
N MET A 40 6.58 9.05 -5.86
CA MET A 40 7.17 8.02 -6.73
C MET A 40 6.11 7.14 -7.41
N LEU A 41 5.08 6.68 -6.69
CA LEU A 41 4.01 5.85 -7.26
C LEU A 41 3.08 6.61 -8.22
N THR A 42 3.03 7.94 -8.13
CA THR A 42 2.22 8.79 -9.02
C THR A 42 2.98 9.31 -10.23
N ASP A 43 4.18 8.82 -10.48
CA ASP A 43 4.96 9.17 -11.66
C ASP A 43 4.17 8.91 -12.97
N ASP A 44 4.40 9.78 -13.96
CA ASP A 44 3.71 9.78 -15.24
C ASP A 44 4.02 8.55 -16.10
N TYR A 45 5.10 7.80 -15.83
CA TYR A 45 5.40 6.54 -16.54
C TYR A 45 4.21 5.58 -16.56
N GLU A 46 4.04 4.88 -17.70
CA GLU A 46 2.94 3.91 -17.88
C GLU A 46 2.92 2.85 -16.77
N LYS A 47 4.12 2.41 -16.34
CA LYS A 47 4.33 1.45 -15.25
C LYS A 47 5.37 1.98 -14.29
N VAL A 48 5.07 1.92 -13.00
CA VAL A 48 5.96 2.32 -11.92
C VAL A 48 6.13 1.15 -10.97
N ARG A 49 7.34 0.93 -10.47
CA ARG A 49 7.64 -0.15 -9.52
C ARG A 49 8.58 0.32 -8.42
N ILE A 50 8.14 0.21 -7.17
CA ILE A 50 9.00 0.39 -5.99
C ILE A 50 9.23 -0.98 -5.37
N GLU A 51 10.50 -1.41 -5.35
CA GLU A 51 10.91 -2.66 -4.70
C GLU A 51 11.55 -2.37 -3.35
N ILE A 52 10.93 -2.87 -2.28
CA ILE A 52 11.44 -2.80 -0.92
C ILE A 52 11.85 -4.22 -0.52
N ARG A 53 13.15 -4.51 -0.61
CA ARG A 53 13.69 -5.84 -0.29
C ARG A 53 13.24 -6.27 1.11
N ASN A 54 12.98 -7.57 1.27
CA ASN A 54 12.46 -8.19 2.49
C ASN A 54 11.04 -7.76 2.92
N PHE A 55 10.44 -6.74 2.29
CA PHE A 55 9.07 -6.31 2.56
C PHE A 55 8.11 -6.68 1.42
N GLY A 56 8.37 -6.19 0.21
CA GLY A 56 7.51 -6.41 -0.94
C GLY A 56 7.74 -5.44 -2.09
N VAL A 57 6.83 -5.47 -3.06
CA VAL A 57 6.88 -4.65 -4.27
C VAL A 57 5.55 -3.94 -4.45
N PHE A 58 5.60 -2.62 -4.61
CA PHE A 58 4.47 -1.84 -5.12
C PHE A 58 4.61 -1.69 -6.63
N GLU A 59 3.54 -2.02 -7.35
CA GLU A 59 3.49 -1.93 -8.82
C GLU A 59 2.26 -1.12 -9.23
N ILE A 60 2.47 -0.13 -10.09
CA ILE A 60 1.42 0.61 -10.78
C ILE A 60 1.38 0.15 -12.22
N LYS A 61 0.19 -0.25 -12.69
CA LYS A 61 0.01 -0.70 -14.07
C LYS A 61 -1.33 -0.26 -14.64
N PRO A 62 -1.43 -0.06 -15.97
CA PRO A 62 -2.70 0.23 -16.62
C PRO A 62 -3.64 -0.96 -16.49
N THR A 63 -4.93 -0.66 -16.38
CA THR A 63 -6.00 -1.66 -16.41
C THR A 63 -6.99 -1.32 -17.50
N LYS A 64 -7.50 -2.36 -18.17
CA LYS A 64 -8.46 -2.21 -19.26
C LYS A 64 -9.76 -1.60 -18.76
N ALA A 65 -10.41 -0.84 -19.64
CA ALA A 65 -11.77 -0.37 -19.40
C ALA A 65 -12.71 -1.55 -19.11
N LYS A 66 -13.69 -1.33 -18.25
CA LYS A 66 -14.75 -2.30 -17.95
C LYS A 66 -16.07 -1.73 -18.48
N PRO A 67 -16.48 -2.12 -19.70
CA PRO A 67 -17.67 -1.54 -20.32
C PRO A 67 -18.99 -1.98 -19.67
N LYS A 68 -18.98 -3.14 -18.99
CA LYS A 68 -20.15 -3.72 -18.31
C LYS A 68 -19.91 -3.88 -16.81
N ALA A 69 -19.31 -2.87 -16.16
CA ALA A 69 -19.26 -2.88 -14.70
C ALA A 69 -20.67 -2.65 -14.14
N ARG A 70 -20.94 -3.07 -12.90
CA ARG A 70 -22.26 -2.94 -12.29
C ARG A 70 -22.16 -2.10 -11.02
N ASN A 71 -23.11 -1.20 -10.83
CA ASN A 71 -23.26 -0.50 -9.57
C ASN A 71 -23.72 -1.52 -8.50
N PRO A 72 -22.97 -1.73 -7.40
CA PRO A 72 -23.34 -2.71 -6.38
C PRO A 72 -24.69 -2.44 -5.68
N GLN A 73 -25.13 -1.18 -5.65
CA GLN A 73 -26.39 -0.80 -5.00
C GLN A 73 -27.60 -0.94 -5.93
N THR A 74 -27.46 -0.58 -7.22
CA THR A 74 -28.59 -0.52 -8.16
C THR A 74 -28.57 -1.60 -9.24
N ASN A 75 -27.47 -2.36 -9.35
CA ASN A 75 -27.22 -3.39 -10.37
C ASN A 75 -27.23 -2.89 -11.83
N GLN A 76 -27.26 -1.57 -12.04
CA GLN A 76 -27.21 -0.96 -13.37
C GLN A 76 -25.81 -1.07 -13.97
N GLU A 77 -25.76 -1.22 -15.29
CA GLU A 77 -24.49 -1.24 -16.02
C GLU A 77 -23.88 0.17 -16.08
N ILE A 78 -22.60 0.25 -15.72
CA ILE A 78 -21.78 1.47 -15.74
C ILE A 78 -20.51 1.20 -16.53
N PHE A 79 -20.06 2.21 -17.27
CA PHE A 79 -18.79 2.19 -17.97
C PHE A 79 -17.68 2.68 -17.02
N VAL A 80 -16.62 1.88 -16.87
CA VAL A 80 -15.42 2.30 -16.13
C VAL A 80 -14.26 2.45 -17.12
N PRO A 81 -13.67 3.64 -17.27
CA PRO A 81 -12.57 3.87 -18.21
C PRO A 81 -11.29 3.13 -17.79
N ALA A 82 -10.37 2.98 -18.75
CA ALA A 82 -9.04 2.48 -18.47
C ALA A 82 -8.31 3.45 -17.52
N HIS A 83 -7.63 2.92 -16.52
CA HIS A 83 -6.90 3.70 -15.52
C HIS A 83 -5.76 2.87 -14.91
N LYS A 84 -4.82 3.55 -14.25
CA LYS A 84 -3.73 2.90 -13.49
C LYS A 84 -4.27 2.32 -12.18
N LYS A 85 -3.79 1.15 -11.78
CA LYS A 85 -4.07 0.55 -10.46
C LYS A 85 -2.79 0.20 -9.73
N THR A 86 -2.84 0.32 -8.41
CA THR A 86 -1.82 -0.15 -7.49
C THR A 86 -1.95 -1.64 -7.25
N HIS A 87 -0.83 -2.33 -7.08
CA HIS A 87 -0.78 -3.71 -6.67
C HIS A 87 0.42 -3.92 -5.73
N PHE A 88 0.16 -4.42 -4.52
CA PHE A 88 1.22 -4.81 -3.59
C PHE A 88 1.49 -6.32 -3.70
N LYS A 89 2.74 -6.68 -4.00
CA LYS A 89 3.23 -8.06 -3.95
C LYS A 89 4.01 -8.24 -2.64
N PRO A 90 3.48 -8.98 -1.65
CA PRO A 90 4.21 -9.23 -0.41
C PRO A 90 5.52 -9.99 -0.72
N GLY A 91 6.59 -9.66 0.00
CA GLY A 91 7.89 -10.33 -0.11
C GLY A 91 7.87 -11.75 0.48
N LYS A 92 8.97 -12.49 0.34
CA LYS A 92 9.09 -13.88 0.79
C LYS A 92 8.77 -14.03 2.28
N ILE A 93 9.37 -13.18 3.12
CA ILE A 93 9.20 -13.20 4.59
C ILE A 93 7.72 -13.06 4.94
N LEU A 94 7.07 -11.99 4.48
CA LEU A 94 5.64 -11.74 4.75
C LEU A 94 4.74 -12.86 4.22
N ARG A 95 4.97 -13.34 2.99
CA ARG A 95 4.20 -14.46 2.43
C ARG A 95 4.32 -15.74 3.24
N GLN A 96 5.49 -16.05 3.78
CA GLN A 96 5.70 -17.26 4.57
C GLN A 96 4.95 -17.19 5.90
N TYR A 97 5.02 -16.05 6.60
CA TYR A 97 4.26 -15.85 7.84
C TYR A 97 2.75 -15.95 7.61
N LEU A 98 2.22 -15.32 6.56
CA LEU A 98 0.77 -15.31 6.28
C LEU A 98 0.21 -16.66 5.81
N LYS A 99 1.07 -17.60 5.41
CA LYS A 99 0.64 -18.95 5.00
C LYS A 99 0.51 -19.94 6.16
N GLN A 100 0.91 -19.55 7.37
CA GLN A 100 0.79 -20.42 8.53
C GLN A 100 -0.70 -20.70 8.84
N PRO A 101 -1.08 -21.95 9.19
CA PRO A 101 -2.43 -22.25 9.60
C PRO A 101 -2.88 -21.37 10.77
N LEU A 102 -4.14 -20.95 10.73
CA LEU A 102 -4.76 -20.29 11.87
C LEU A 102 -4.81 -21.28 13.04
N LYS A 103 -4.37 -20.83 14.21
CA LYS A 103 -4.57 -21.55 15.48
C LYS A 103 -5.96 -21.25 16.03
#